data_AF-A0A924LWA0-F1
#
_entry.id   AF-A0A924LWA0-F1
#
_cell.length_a   1.000
_cell.length_b   1.000
_cell.length_c   1.000
_cell.angle_alpha   90.00
_cell.angle_beta   90.00
_cell.angle_gamma   90.00
#
_symmetry.space_group_name_H-M   'P 1'
#
loop_
_entity.id
_entity.type
_entity.pdbx_description
1 polymer ?
#
loop_
_entity_poly.entity_id
_entity_poly.type
_entity_poly.pdbx_seq_one_letter_code
_entity_poly.pdbx_strand_id
1 'polypeptide(L)'
;MRTDMTTDTADRAIADRIAALVNSPVTSMVAIDEGGYSSARRWLVTWAGGRAFAKLGTERHSAEGIRAEHHVYLDIKLDCMPDLIAYDDDEGGRSPLLLIEDLGTAHWAPPWSGVSIDDLLAALDEVQAARVPAFLQRQDADLGDCQEWVRIAENPTGLLAAQVCTQNWMVASLPVFAAAAHTFKTTGTSLLHGDLFPQNWCVAERGPVLVDWSGASVGNPDADRVHLLHGVRVSGGPWTDDIEQLVPANSVAWFAGRLAHWYTGRRCEAQIDRFEETQRRELWHGLCWAASVFDLAPPELPVSAAPIGDYRP
;
A
#
# COMPACT_ATOMS: atom_id res chain seq x y z
N MET A 1 -7.41 21.97 -16.71
CA MET A 1 -8.68 22.54 -17.21
C MET A 1 -9.79 21.79 -16.48
N ARG A 2 -10.49 22.47 -15.54
CA ARG A 2 -11.51 21.86 -14.68
C ARG A 2 -12.78 21.59 -15.48
N THR A 3 -13.20 20.35 -15.59
CA THR A 3 -14.54 19.99 -16.05
C THR A 3 -15.48 19.96 -14.85
N ASP A 4 -16.42 20.90 -14.86
CA ASP A 4 -17.48 21.09 -13.90
C ASP A 4 -18.64 20.12 -14.20
N MET A 5 -19.22 19.51 -13.16
CA MET A 5 -20.41 18.62 -13.13
C MET A 5 -20.50 17.54 -14.24
N THR A 6 -20.24 16.28 -13.87
CA THR A 6 -20.33 15.12 -14.76
C THR A 6 -21.75 14.86 -15.27
N THR A 7 -21.86 14.62 -16.59
CA THR A 7 -23.09 14.31 -17.32
C THR A 7 -23.45 12.81 -17.31
N ASP A 8 -22.71 11.98 -16.58
CA ASP A 8 -22.97 10.55 -16.44
C ASP A 8 -24.10 10.30 -15.42
N THR A 9 -25.06 9.47 -15.81
CA THR A 9 -26.22 9.11 -14.96
C THR A 9 -25.78 8.30 -13.74
N ALA A 10 -24.72 7.50 -13.88
CA ALA A 10 -24.17 6.72 -12.77
C ALA A 10 -23.55 7.62 -11.69
N ASP A 11 -22.79 8.64 -12.10
CA ASP A 11 -22.16 9.59 -11.18
C ASP A 11 -23.18 10.45 -10.44
N ARG A 12 -24.29 10.79 -11.10
CA ARG A 12 -25.39 11.49 -10.44
C ARG A 12 -26.03 10.67 -9.32
N ALA A 13 -26.27 9.38 -9.57
CA ALA A 13 -26.82 8.48 -8.54
C ALA A 13 -25.87 8.34 -7.35
N ILE A 14 -24.56 8.34 -7.60
CA ILE A 14 -23.54 8.30 -6.53
C ILE A 14 -23.53 9.62 -5.76
N ALA A 15 -23.60 10.77 -6.43
CA ALA A 15 -23.69 12.07 -5.78
C ALA A 15 -24.96 12.19 -4.90
N ASP A 16 -26.10 11.69 -5.36
CA ASP A 16 -27.35 11.66 -4.58
C ASP A 16 -27.23 10.75 -3.35
N ARG A 17 -26.61 9.57 -3.52
CA ARG A 17 -26.32 8.65 -2.41
C ARG A 17 -25.43 9.29 -1.35
N ILE A 18 -24.37 9.98 -1.79
CA ILE A 18 -23.48 10.72 -0.89
C ILE A 18 -24.22 11.85 -0.20
N ALA A 19 -25.04 12.62 -0.94
CA ALA A 19 -25.82 13.72 -0.39
C ALA A 19 -26.77 13.26 0.73
N ALA A 20 -27.36 12.06 0.59
CA ALA A 20 -28.18 11.45 1.63
C ALA A 20 -27.35 11.09 2.88
N LEU A 21 -26.15 10.53 2.71
CA LEU A 21 -25.27 10.16 3.84
C LEU A 21 -24.79 11.37 4.64
N VAL A 22 -24.41 12.46 3.95
CA VAL A 22 -23.90 13.68 4.62
C VAL A 22 -25.02 14.68 4.95
N ASN A 23 -26.29 14.33 4.67
CA ASN A 23 -27.47 15.17 4.85
C ASN A 23 -27.30 16.60 4.27
N SER A 24 -26.68 16.69 3.10
CA SER A 24 -26.40 17.96 2.41
C SER A 24 -26.18 17.71 0.92
N PRO A 25 -26.67 18.58 0.03
CA PRO A 25 -26.39 18.47 -1.40
C PRO A 25 -24.88 18.49 -1.69
N VAL A 26 -24.43 17.58 -2.56
CA VAL A 26 -23.07 17.60 -3.10
C VAL A 26 -22.96 18.76 -4.09
N THR A 27 -21.99 19.64 -3.86
CA THR A 27 -21.72 20.82 -4.70
C THR A 27 -20.60 20.57 -5.71
N SER A 28 -19.73 19.59 -5.48
CA SER A 28 -18.69 19.18 -6.41
C SER A 28 -18.33 17.72 -6.20
N MET A 29 -18.11 16.99 -7.29
CA MET A 29 -17.61 15.62 -7.29
C MET A 29 -16.61 15.47 -8.43
N VAL A 30 -15.36 15.18 -8.09
CA VAL A 30 -14.24 15.07 -9.05
C VAL A 30 -13.71 13.64 -8.99
N ALA A 31 -13.81 12.93 -10.11
CA ALA A 31 -13.28 11.57 -10.21
C ALA A 31 -11.74 11.57 -10.09
N ILE A 32 -11.22 10.55 -9.43
CA ILE A 32 -9.79 10.30 -9.33
C ILE A 32 -9.48 9.02 -10.07
N ASP A 33 -8.89 9.18 -11.26
CA ASP A 33 -8.57 8.08 -12.18
C ASP A 33 -7.09 7.65 -12.09
N GLU A 34 -6.29 8.34 -11.26
CA GLU A 34 -4.87 8.03 -11.04
C GLU A 34 -4.69 7.33 -9.67
N GLY A 35 -3.66 6.48 -9.56
CA GLY A 35 -3.15 6.06 -8.24
C GLY A 35 -3.85 4.90 -7.51
N GLY A 36 -4.73 4.12 -8.17
CA GLY A 36 -5.43 3.00 -7.54
C GLY A 36 -5.08 1.62 -8.11
N TYR A 37 -4.76 0.64 -7.25
CA TYR A 37 -4.50 -0.76 -7.63
C TYR A 37 -5.77 -1.61 -7.80
N SER A 38 -6.91 -1.14 -7.31
CA SER A 38 -8.20 -1.85 -7.36
C SER A 38 -9.18 -1.23 -8.35
N SER A 39 -10.13 -2.05 -8.85
CA SER A 39 -11.28 -1.62 -9.67
C SER A 39 -12.24 -0.64 -8.97
N ALA A 40 -12.05 -0.38 -7.67
CA ALA A 40 -12.80 0.64 -6.95
C ALA A 40 -12.74 2.01 -7.65
N ARG A 41 -13.89 2.70 -7.69
CA ARG A 41 -13.98 4.07 -8.18
C ARG A 41 -13.78 5.04 -7.03
N ARG A 42 -13.16 6.19 -7.31
CA ARG A 42 -12.75 7.16 -6.30
C ARG A 42 -13.14 8.57 -6.70
N TRP A 43 -13.49 9.39 -5.71
CA TRP A 43 -13.80 10.81 -5.93
C TRP A 43 -13.36 11.68 -4.76
N LEU A 44 -13.00 12.93 -5.07
CA LEU A 44 -13.06 14.04 -4.11
C LEU A 44 -14.43 14.68 -4.17
N VAL A 45 -15.07 14.81 -3.02
CA VAL A 45 -16.45 15.28 -2.90
C VAL A 45 -16.50 16.49 -1.98
N THR A 46 -17.30 17.48 -2.35
CA THR A 46 -17.51 18.71 -1.55
C THR A 46 -18.99 18.97 -1.38
N TRP A 47 -19.38 19.42 -0.18
CA TRP A 47 -20.72 19.92 0.14
C TRP A 47 -20.59 21.15 1.06
N ALA A 48 -21.72 21.79 1.39
CA ALA A 48 -21.71 23.01 2.22
C ALA A 48 -21.08 22.83 3.62
N GLY A 49 -21.06 21.59 4.13
CA GLY A 49 -20.54 21.25 5.46
C GLY A 49 -19.14 20.65 5.48
N GLY A 50 -18.51 20.39 4.33
CA GLY A 50 -17.21 19.73 4.32
C GLY A 50 -16.78 19.13 2.99
N ARG A 51 -15.71 18.34 3.07
CA ARG A 51 -15.07 17.62 1.96
C ARG A 51 -14.72 16.20 2.39
N ALA A 52 -14.75 15.26 1.46
CA ALA A 52 -14.43 13.86 1.70
C ALA A 52 -13.75 13.22 0.50
N PHE A 53 -12.94 12.21 0.77
CA PHE A 53 -12.53 11.22 -0.21
C PHE A 53 -13.49 10.03 -0.18
N ALA A 54 -14.07 9.69 -1.33
CA ALA A 54 -15.05 8.62 -1.46
C ALA A 54 -14.46 7.43 -2.24
N LYS A 55 -14.59 6.21 -1.70
CA LYS A 55 -14.27 4.94 -2.38
C LYS A 55 -15.52 4.10 -2.59
N LEU A 56 -15.75 3.64 -3.81
CA LEU A 56 -16.85 2.73 -4.16
C LEU A 56 -16.30 1.39 -4.66
N GLY A 57 -16.66 0.30 -3.99
CA GLY A 57 -16.45 -1.05 -4.51
C GLY A 57 -17.35 -1.31 -5.72
N THR A 58 -16.78 -1.70 -6.85
CA THR A 58 -17.51 -1.94 -8.12
C THR A 58 -17.50 -3.40 -8.54
N GLU A 59 -16.56 -4.17 -7.99
CA GLU A 59 -16.41 -5.60 -8.22
C GLU A 59 -16.32 -6.31 -6.87
N ARG A 60 -16.46 -7.64 -6.87
CA ARG A 60 -16.45 -8.43 -5.65
C ARG A 60 -15.22 -8.16 -4.78
N HIS A 61 -14.03 -8.16 -5.38
CA HIS A 61 -12.78 -7.97 -4.63
C HIS A 61 -12.67 -6.55 -4.04
N SER A 62 -12.98 -5.51 -4.82
CA SER A 62 -12.96 -4.13 -4.32
C SER A 62 -14.05 -3.91 -3.26
N ALA A 63 -15.23 -4.51 -3.41
CA ALA A 63 -16.29 -4.46 -2.41
C ALA A 63 -15.90 -5.15 -1.09
N GLU A 64 -15.27 -6.33 -1.16
CA GLU A 64 -14.74 -7.02 0.03
C GLU A 64 -13.65 -6.18 0.73
N GLY A 65 -12.76 -5.54 -0.05
CA GLY A 65 -11.73 -4.63 0.48
C GLY A 65 -12.32 -3.42 1.21
N ILE A 66 -13.32 -2.74 0.64
CA ILE A 66 -13.98 -1.59 1.28
C ILE A 66 -14.70 -1.99 2.56
N ARG A 67 -15.30 -3.18 2.62
CA ARG A 67 -15.92 -3.68 3.87
C ARG A 67 -14.88 -3.98 4.94
N ALA A 68 -13.77 -4.59 4.56
CA ALA A 68 -12.66 -4.86 5.48
C ALA A 68 -12.11 -3.56 6.06
N GLU A 69 -11.85 -2.56 5.20
CA GLU A 69 -11.40 -1.22 5.60
C GLU A 69 -12.42 -0.54 6.52
N HIS A 70 -13.73 -0.61 6.22
CA HIS A 70 -14.76 -0.04 7.10
C HIS A 70 -14.79 -0.69 8.49
N HIS A 71 -14.65 -2.02 8.61
CA HIS A 71 -14.59 -2.67 9.91
C HIS A 71 -13.39 -2.21 10.74
N VAL A 72 -12.24 -1.94 10.10
CA VAL A 72 -11.09 -1.33 10.79
C VAL A 72 -11.46 0.03 11.35
N TYR A 73 -12.09 0.91 10.56
CA TYR A 73 -12.52 2.21 11.07
C TYR A 73 -13.55 2.13 12.19
N LEU A 74 -14.35 1.08 12.31
CA LEU A 74 -15.31 0.96 13.41
C LEU A 74 -14.65 0.62 14.75
N ASP A 75 -13.66 -0.26 14.74
CA ASP A 75 -13.05 -0.82 15.97
C ASP A 75 -11.71 -0.18 16.35
N ILE A 76 -11.02 0.47 15.41
CA ILE A 76 -9.70 1.06 15.61
C ILE A 76 -9.80 2.58 15.40
N LYS A 77 -9.22 3.33 16.35
CA LYS A 77 -9.11 4.79 16.33
C LYS A 77 -7.69 5.17 16.75
N LEU A 78 -6.93 5.74 15.83
CA LEU A 78 -5.54 6.16 16.00
C LEU A 78 -5.39 7.56 15.41
N ASP A 79 -4.43 8.33 15.91
CA ASP A 79 -4.18 9.70 15.42
C ASP A 79 -3.67 9.68 13.97
N CYS A 80 -2.97 8.60 13.59
CA CYS A 80 -2.46 8.36 12.25
C CYS A 80 -3.52 7.81 11.27
N MET A 81 -4.81 7.80 11.60
CA MET A 81 -5.89 7.37 10.69
C MET A 81 -6.68 8.56 10.14
N PRO A 82 -7.25 8.44 8.93
CA PRO A 82 -8.28 9.35 8.45
C PRO A 82 -9.53 9.31 9.33
N ASP A 83 -10.25 10.43 9.41
CA ASP A 83 -11.58 10.40 10.01
C ASP A 83 -12.57 9.65 9.10
N LEU A 84 -13.33 8.72 9.68
CA LEU A 84 -14.48 8.10 9.01
C LEU A 84 -15.64 9.09 9.01
N ILE A 85 -16.07 9.52 7.82
CA ILE A 85 -17.17 10.47 7.65
C ILE A 85 -18.50 9.74 7.51
N ALA A 86 -18.56 8.76 6.59
CA ALA A 86 -19.76 7.98 6.36
C ALA A 86 -19.43 6.64 5.70
N TYR A 87 -20.36 5.71 5.82
CA TYR A 87 -20.31 4.44 5.13
C TYR A 87 -21.72 4.03 4.73
N ASP A 88 -21.84 3.41 3.57
CA ASP A 88 -23.08 2.79 3.12
C ASP A 88 -22.77 1.49 2.38
N ASP A 89 -23.46 0.42 2.77
CA ASP A 89 -23.48 -0.83 2.03
C ASP A 89 -24.91 -0.99 1.53
N ASP A 90 -25.10 -0.81 0.24
CA ASP A 90 -26.42 -0.71 -0.37
C ASP A 90 -27.31 -1.92 -0.04
N GLU A 91 -28.64 -1.74 -0.06
CA GLU A 91 -29.56 -2.86 0.05
C GLU A 91 -29.36 -3.84 -1.13
N GLY A 92 -28.57 -4.89 -0.89
CA GLY A 92 -28.10 -5.83 -1.91
C GLY A 92 -26.61 -6.13 -1.83
N GLY A 93 -25.83 -5.34 -1.10
CA GLY A 93 -24.43 -5.59 -0.78
C GLY A 93 -23.54 -5.68 -2.01
N ARG A 94 -23.83 -4.94 -3.07
CA ARG A 94 -23.07 -5.02 -4.33
C ARG A 94 -21.99 -3.96 -4.41
N SER A 95 -22.23 -2.77 -3.86
CA SER A 95 -21.35 -1.63 -4.06
C SER A 95 -21.18 -0.81 -2.77
N PRO A 96 -20.36 -1.27 -1.81
CA PRO A 96 -20.10 -0.53 -0.59
C PRO A 96 -19.38 0.77 -0.90
N LEU A 97 -19.78 1.83 -0.23
CA LEU A 97 -19.30 3.20 -0.37
C LEU A 97 -18.75 3.68 0.97
N LEU A 98 -17.49 4.08 0.97
CA LEU A 98 -16.77 4.58 2.14
C LEU A 98 -16.37 6.03 1.91
N LEU A 99 -16.70 6.91 2.86
CA LEU A 99 -16.28 8.31 2.89
C LEU A 99 -15.35 8.53 4.07
N ILE A 100 -14.15 8.99 3.77
CA ILE A 100 -13.13 9.37 4.75
C ILE A 100 -12.68 10.81 4.52
N GLU A 101 -11.96 11.34 5.50
CA GLU A 101 -11.31 12.65 5.44
C GLU A 101 -10.65 12.95 4.08
N ASP A 102 -10.85 14.17 3.57
CA ASP A 102 -10.13 14.67 2.40
C ASP A 102 -8.71 15.10 2.77
N LEU A 103 -7.73 14.27 2.39
CA LEU A 103 -6.30 14.50 2.58
C LEU A 103 -5.64 15.13 1.34
N GLY A 104 -6.39 15.74 0.43
CA GLY A 104 -5.89 16.32 -0.81
C GLY A 104 -4.96 17.53 -0.63
N THR A 105 -4.88 18.09 0.58
CA THR A 105 -3.93 19.16 0.95
C THR A 105 -2.70 18.66 1.69
N ALA A 106 -2.67 17.38 2.08
CA ALA A 106 -1.51 16.75 2.71
C ALA A 106 -0.35 16.60 1.72
N HIS A 107 0.85 16.41 2.24
CA HIS A 107 2.01 16.06 1.42
C HIS A 107 2.02 14.55 1.17
N TRP A 108 1.99 14.15 -0.11
CA TRP A 108 2.06 12.76 -0.54
C TRP A 108 3.44 12.49 -1.13
N ALA A 109 4.10 11.42 -0.68
CA ALA A 109 5.30 10.93 -1.33
C ALA A 109 4.92 10.03 -2.51
N PRO A 110 5.74 10.00 -3.58
CA PRO A 110 6.96 10.77 -3.85
C PRO A 110 6.70 12.16 -4.50
N PRO A 111 7.69 13.08 -4.48
CA PRO A 111 9.00 12.95 -3.83
C PRO A 111 8.88 13.03 -2.30
N TRP A 112 9.82 12.38 -1.62
CA TRP A 112 9.95 12.52 -0.17
C TRP A 112 10.11 14.00 0.21
N SER A 113 9.25 14.50 1.10
CA SER A 113 9.39 15.84 1.65
C SER A 113 8.60 15.98 2.96
N GLY A 114 9.11 16.79 3.89
CA GLY A 114 8.33 17.31 5.00
C GLY A 114 8.09 16.38 6.20
N VAL A 115 8.42 15.09 6.15
CA VAL A 115 8.26 14.16 7.28
C VAL A 115 9.60 13.56 7.73
N SER A 116 9.78 13.42 9.04
CA SER A 116 10.90 12.66 9.59
C SER A 116 10.60 11.17 9.53
N ILE A 117 11.61 10.33 9.30
CA ILE A 117 11.46 8.87 9.45
C ILE A 117 10.97 8.53 10.86
N ASP A 118 11.45 9.25 11.87
CA ASP A 118 11.04 9.06 13.26
C ASP A 118 9.53 9.29 13.45
N ASP A 119 8.93 10.25 12.74
CA ASP A 119 7.49 10.51 12.83
C ASP A 119 6.68 9.37 12.22
N LEU A 120 7.12 8.82 11.06
CA LEU A 120 6.48 7.65 10.45
C LEU A 120 6.63 6.40 11.32
N LEU A 121 7.80 6.20 11.93
CA LEU A 121 8.04 5.09 12.85
C LEU A 121 7.19 5.23 14.12
N ALA A 122 7.03 6.44 14.65
CA ALA A 122 6.17 6.71 15.79
C ALA A 122 4.70 6.42 15.46
N ALA A 123 4.22 6.83 14.28
CA ALA A 123 2.88 6.47 13.81
C ALA A 123 2.73 4.95 13.68
N LEU A 124 3.72 4.25 13.14
CA LEU A 124 3.68 2.79 13.04
C LEU A 124 3.73 2.10 14.42
N ASP A 125 4.50 2.61 15.37
CA ASP A 125 4.53 2.09 16.73
C ASP A 125 3.17 2.31 17.44
N GLU A 126 2.46 3.40 17.15
CA GLU A 126 1.07 3.62 17.60
C GLU A 126 0.14 2.51 17.08
N VAL A 127 0.21 2.20 15.77
CA VAL A 127 -0.53 1.09 15.17
C VAL A 127 -0.22 -0.22 15.86
N GLN A 128 1.06 -0.53 16.06
CA GLN A 128 1.49 -1.81 16.61
C GLN A 128 1.16 -1.97 18.10
N ALA A 129 1.01 -0.86 18.83
CA ALA A 129 0.58 -0.83 20.23
C ALA A 129 -0.94 -0.89 20.39
N ALA A 130 -1.71 -0.66 19.32
CA ALA A 130 -3.15 -0.65 19.36
C ALA A 130 -3.75 -2.01 19.78
N ARG A 131 -4.94 -1.96 20.40
CA ARG A 131 -5.69 -3.17 20.71
C ARG A 131 -6.12 -3.87 19.42
N VAL A 132 -5.75 -5.12 19.27
CA VAL A 132 -6.12 -5.95 18.11
C VAL A 132 -7.60 -6.39 18.18
N PRO A 133 -8.44 -6.00 17.20
CA PRO A 133 -9.80 -6.50 17.08
C PRO A 133 -9.87 -7.99 16.73
N ALA A 134 -10.90 -8.68 17.23
CA ALA A 134 -11.05 -10.12 17.04
C ALA A 134 -11.41 -10.53 15.61
N PHE A 135 -11.93 -9.62 14.78
CA PHE A 135 -12.31 -9.91 13.39
C PHE A 135 -11.11 -9.99 12.44
N LEU A 136 -9.96 -9.43 12.83
CA LEU A 136 -8.78 -9.39 11.97
C LEU A 136 -8.19 -10.77 11.77
N GLN A 137 -7.87 -11.06 10.50
CA GLN A 137 -7.17 -12.29 10.15
C GLN A 137 -5.76 -12.26 10.71
N ARG A 138 -5.33 -13.40 11.25
CA ARG A 138 -3.95 -13.61 11.69
C ARG A 138 -3.13 -14.10 10.51
N GLN A 139 -1.96 -13.48 10.30
CA GLN A 139 -0.94 -14.01 9.40
C GLN A 139 -0.60 -15.43 9.85
N ASP A 140 -0.76 -16.39 8.95
CA ASP A 140 -0.52 -17.81 9.23
C ASP A 140 0.97 -18.14 9.12
N ALA A 141 1.46 -19.01 10.00
CA ALA A 141 2.81 -19.57 9.96
C ALA A 141 3.02 -20.41 8.69
N ASP A 142 1.99 -21.11 8.23
CA ASP A 142 2.06 -22.00 7.06
C ASP A 142 2.13 -21.21 5.74
N LEU A 143 1.66 -19.96 5.75
CA LEU A 143 1.88 -18.98 4.67
C LEU A 143 3.20 -18.19 4.85
N GLY A 144 3.84 -18.31 6.02
CA GLY A 144 5.12 -17.70 6.37
C GLY A 144 6.33 -18.54 5.97
N ASP A 145 6.14 -19.77 5.46
CA ASP A 145 7.14 -20.42 4.65
C ASP A 145 7.26 -19.61 3.37
N CYS A 146 8.28 -18.76 3.30
CA CYS A 146 8.55 -17.86 2.20
C CYS A 146 8.90 -18.65 0.92
N GLN A 147 7.89 -19.33 0.36
CA GLN A 147 7.95 -20.11 -0.86
C GLN A 147 8.05 -19.20 -2.07
N GLU A 148 7.91 -17.88 -1.93
CA GLU A 148 8.04 -16.92 -3.03
C GLU A 148 9.38 -17.12 -3.73
N TRP A 149 10.49 -17.15 -2.98
CA TRP A 149 11.80 -17.38 -3.57
C TRP A 149 11.97 -18.79 -4.14
N VAL A 150 11.37 -19.81 -3.51
CA VAL A 150 11.37 -21.19 -4.02
C VAL A 150 10.62 -21.27 -5.35
N ARG A 151 9.41 -20.71 -5.42
CA ARG A 151 8.56 -20.65 -6.63
C ARG A 151 9.22 -19.83 -7.75
N ILE A 152 9.89 -18.74 -7.41
CA ILE A 152 10.68 -17.93 -8.36
C ILE A 152 11.88 -18.73 -8.87
N ALA A 153 12.58 -19.46 -8.00
CA ALA A 153 13.69 -20.30 -8.42
C ALA A 153 13.23 -21.46 -9.35
N GLU A 154 12.06 -22.03 -9.08
CA GLU A 154 11.42 -23.04 -9.94
C GLU A 154 10.95 -22.47 -11.28
N ASN A 155 10.49 -21.21 -11.30
CA ASN A 155 10.03 -20.52 -12.51
C ASN A 155 10.49 -19.05 -12.56
N PRO A 156 11.74 -18.79 -13.00
CA PRO A 156 12.33 -17.45 -12.97
C PRO A 156 11.87 -16.55 -14.11
N THR A 157 11.09 -17.06 -15.07
CA THR A 157 10.74 -16.36 -16.31
C THR A 157 10.11 -14.99 -16.06
N GLY A 158 9.20 -14.88 -15.09
CA GLY A 158 8.56 -13.61 -14.76
C GLY A 158 9.54 -12.57 -14.21
N LEU A 159 10.45 -12.98 -13.33
CA LEU A 159 11.44 -12.09 -12.72
C LEU A 159 12.49 -11.64 -13.73
N LEU A 160 12.95 -12.54 -14.62
CA LEU A 160 13.85 -12.19 -15.72
C LEU A 160 13.20 -11.25 -16.73
N ALA A 161 11.92 -11.47 -17.04
CA ALA A 161 11.16 -10.60 -17.93
C ALA A 161 10.98 -9.18 -17.37
N ALA A 162 11.01 -9.02 -16.05
CA ALA A 162 11.00 -7.72 -15.39
C ALA A 162 12.26 -6.87 -15.70
N GLN A 163 13.35 -7.50 -16.17
CA GLN A 163 14.63 -6.83 -16.45
C GLN A 163 15.21 -6.05 -15.25
N VAL A 164 14.91 -6.49 -14.03
CA VAL A 164 15.47 -5.92 -12.79
C VAL A 164 16.75 -6.63 -12.34
N CYS A 165 17.05 -7.80 -12.90
CA CYS A 165 18.25 -8.58 -12.61
C CYS A 165 18.61 -9.53 -13.76
N THR A 166 19.84 -10.03 -13.78
CA THR A 166 20.29 -11.06 -14.73
C THR A 166 20.12 -12.47 -14.15
N GLN A 167 20.13 -13.49 -15.02
CA GLN A 167 20.15 -14.89 -14.59
C GLN A 167 21.35 -15.20 -13.68
N ASN A 168 22.52 -14.65 -14.00
CA ASN A 168 23.74 -14.89 -13.21
C ASN A 168 23.60 -14.31 -11.80
N TRP A 169 23.14 -13.06 -11.70
CA TRP A 169 22.86 -12.42 -10.41
C TRP A 169 21.84 -13.22 -9.59
N MET A 170 20.78 -13.69 -10.25
CA MET A 170 19.72 -14.48 -9.62
C MET A 170 20.26 -15.80 -9.04
N VAL A 171 21.05 -16.56 -9.82
CA VAL A 171 21.67 -17.82 -9.38
C VAL A 171 22.59 -17.60 -8.18
N ALA A 172 23.30 -16.47 -8.13
CA ALA A 172 24.17 -16.12 -7.02
C ALA A 172 23.40 -15.68 -5.75
N SER A 173 22.30 -14.94 -5.92
CA SER A 173 21.63 -14.22 -4.82
C SER A 173 20.44 -14.97 -4.23
N LEU A 174 19.64 -15.65 -5.05
CA LEU A 174 18.40 -16.30 -4.59
C LEU A 174 18.60 -17.33 -3.48
N PRO A 175 19.64 -18.19 -3.48
CA PRO A 175 19.83 -19.13 -2.38
C PRO A 175 20.00 -18.45 -1.02
N VAL A 176 20.68 -17.29 -0.99
CA VAL A 176 20.89 -16.49 0.22
C VAL A 176 19.57 -15.88 0.69
N PHE A 177 18.81 -15.25 -0.23
CA PHE A 177 17.51 -14.66 0.11
C PHE A 177 16.49 -15.71 0.55
N ALA A 178 16.43 -16.86 -0.13
CA ALA A 178 15.54 -17.95 0.22
C ALA A 178 15.85 -18.50 1.63
N ALA A 179 17.13 -18.74 1.92
CA ALA A 179 17.56 -19.23 3.22
C ALA A 179 17.23 -18.22 4.34
N ALA A 180 17.50 -16.94 4.11
CA ALA A 180 17.20 -15.90 5.09
C ALA A 180 15.69 -15.74 5.29
N ALA A 181 14.93 -15.57 4.20
CA ALA A 181 13.48 -15.37 4.24
C ALA A 181 12.74 -16.53 4.92
N HIS A 182 13.21 -17.77 4.76
CA HIS A 182 12.64 -18.94 5.44
C HIS A 182 12.71 -18.86 6.98
N THR A 183 13.67 -18.10 7.52
CA THR A 183 13.78 -17.88 8.97
C THR A 183 12.86 -16.79 9.49
N PHE A 184 12.30 -15.95 8.62
CA PHE A 184 11.37 -14.90 9.04
C PHE A 184 10.01 -15.52 9.37
N LYS A 185 9.45 -15.16 10.52
CA LYS A 185 8.13 -15.62 10.96
C LYS A 185 7.15 -14.47 10.86
N THR A 186 6.15 -14.61 9.99
CA THR A 186 5.07 -13.62 9.78
C THR A 186 4.05 -13.62 10.91
N THR A 187 3.96 -14.71 11.67
CA THR A 187 3.10 -14.80 12.86
C THR A 187 3.53 -13.82 13.94
N GLY A 188 2.54 -13.24 14.62
CA GLY A 188 2.75 -12.40 15.78
C GLY A 188 1.42 -11.97 16.40
N THR A 189 1.47 -10.92 17.20
CA THR A 189 0.32 -10.42 17.95
C THR A 189 0.06 -8.94 17.75
N SER A 190 0.84 -8.26 16.91
CA SER A 190 0.68 -6.84 16.64
C SER A 190 -0.39 -6.62 15.57
N LEU A 191 -1.12 -5.51 15.70
CA LEU A 191 -1.91 -4.98 14.60
C LEU A 191 -0.95 -4.56 13.48
N LEU A 192 -1.25 -4.98 12.26
CA LEU A 192 -0.55 -4.59 11.05
C LEU A 192 -1.51 -3.82 10.14
N HIS A 193 -1.00 -2.78 9.48
CA HIS A 193 -1.63 -2.12 8.35
C HIS A 193 -1.62 -3.03 7.11
N GLY A 194 -0.49 -3.71 6.84
CA GLY A 194 -0.36 -4.70 5.79
C GLY A 194 -0.16 -4.17 4.37
N ASP A 195 -0.06 -2.86 4.16
CA ASP A 195 0.05 -2.24 2.83
C ASP A 195 0.75 -0.86 2.83
N LEU A 196 1.90 -0.72 3.51
CA LEU A 196 2.59 0.58 3.72
C LEU A 196 3.49 1.02 2.56
N PHE A 197 2.97 0.96 1.33
CA PHE A 197 3.62 1.58 0.17
C PHE A 197 3.50 3.11 0.19
N PRO A 198 4.35 3.86 -0.56
CA PRO A 198 4.33 5.33 -0.59
C PRO A 198 2.96 5.98 -0.84
N GLN A 199 2.12 5.34 -1.66
CA GLN A 199 0.78 5.83 -1.97
C GLN A 199 -0.22 5.73 -0.81
N ASN A 200 0.10 4.97 0.23
CA ASN A 200 -0.81 4.67 1.33
C ASN A 200 -0.45 5.45 2.61
N TRP A 201 0.40 6.46 2.51
CA TRP A 201 0.64 7.39 3.60
C TRP A 201 0.92 8.80 3.09
N CYS A 202 0.58 9.78 3.91
CA CYS A 202 0.82 11.18 3.65
C CYS A 202 1.14 11.93 4.94
N VAL A 203 1.49 13.20 4.81
CA VAL A 203 1.84 14.09 5.92
C VAL A 203 0.83 15.22 5.97
N ALA A 204 -0.10 15.13 6.92
CA ALA A 204 -1.08 16.18 7.19
C ALA A 204 -0.51 17.17 8.21
N GLU A 205 -1.26 18.24 8.52
CA GLU A 205 -0.88 19.19 9.58
C GLU A 205 -0.70 18.50 10.94
N ARG A 206 -1.46 17.43 11.20
CA ARG A 206 -1.37 16.62 12.42
C ARG A 206 -0.21 15.61 12.43
N GLY A 207 0.56 15.51 11.35
CA GLY A 207 1.62 14.52 11.18
C GLY A 207 1.24 13.41 10.19
N PRO A 208 1.92 12.26 10.26
CA PRO A 208 1.68 11.16 9.33
C PRO A 208 0.27 10.58 9.42
N VAL A 209 -0.33 10.30 8.27
CA VAL A 209 -1.62 9.63 8.14
C VAL A 209 -1.46 8.43 7.22
N LEU A 210 -1.94 7.26 7.67
CA LEU A 210 -1.91 5.99 6.96
C LEU A 210 -3.30 5.68 6.40
N VAL A 211 -3.40 5.41 5.11
CA VAL A 211 -4.66 5.18 4.39
C VAL A 211 -4.70 3.79 3.77
N ASP A 212 -5.90 3.33 3.39
CA ASP A 212 -6.12 2.01 2.80
C ASP A 212 -5.85 0.85 3.77
N TRP A 213 -6.69 0.78 4.79
CA TRP A 213 -6.65 -0.25 5.82
C TRP A 213 -7.25 -1.60 5.37
N SER A 214 -7.48 -1.80 4.07
CA SER A 214 -8.07 -3.02 3.54
C SER A 214 -7.18 -4.27 3.75
N GLY A 215 -5.87 -4.06 3.88
CA GLY A 215 -4.87 -5.09 4.17
C GLY A 215 -4.64 -5.38 5.66
N ALA A 216 -5.39 -4.76 6.56
CA ALA A 216 -5.14 -4.86 7.99
C ALA A 216 -5.22 -6.31 8.48
N SER A 217 -4.25 -6.69 9.31
CA SER A 217 -4.13 -8.06 9.81
C SER A 217 -3.40 -8.11 11.15
N VAL A 218 -3.17 -9.30 11.68
CA VAL A 218 -2.42 -9.52 12.92
C VAL A 218 -1.18 -10.33 12.62
N GLY A 219 -0.01 -9.87 13.02
CA GLY A 219 1.23 -10.58 12.72
C GLY A 219 2.47 -10.01 13.38
N ASN A 220 3.62 -10.32 12.77
CA ASN A 220 4.91 -9.81 13.19
C ASN A 220 5.04 -8.33 12.79
N PRO A 221 5.33 -7.41 13.74
CA PRO A 221 5.45 -5.97 13.47
C PRO A 221 6.51 -5.62 12.41
N ASP A 222 7.55 -6.44 12.27
CA ASP A 222 8.62 -6.19 11.30
C ASP A 222 8.14 -6.30 9.85
N ALA A 223 6.99 -6.96 9.62
CA ALA A 223 6.35 -7.04 8.29
C ALA A 223 5.89 -5.67 7.78
N ASP A 224 5.38 -4.81 8.66
CA ASP A 224 5.02 -3.43 8.29
C ASP A 224 6.24 -2.51 8.30
N ARG A 225 7.18 -2.69 9.24
CA ARG A 225 8.39 -1.85 9.31
C ARG A 225 9.22 -1.97 8.04
N VAL A 226 9.44 -3.19 7.55
CA VAL A 226 10.20 -3.40 6.30
C VAL A 226 9.48 -2.77 5.10
N HIS A 227 8.15 -2.82 5.09
CA HIS A 227 7.33 -2.24 4.04
C HIS A 227 7.43 -0.71 4.04
N LEU A 228 7.26 -0.09 5.22
CA LEU A 228 7.38 1.35 5.42
C LEU A 228 8.76 1.87 5.02
N LEU A 229 9.84 1.23 5.49
CA LEU A 229 11.22 1.62 5.19
C LEU A 229 11.53 1.48 3.70
N HIS A 230 11.02 0.43 3.04
CA HIS A 230 11.11 0.33 1.59
C HIS A 230 10.41 1.51 0.91
N GLY A 231 9.22 1.90 1.35
CA GLY A 231 8.51 3.07 0.85
C GLY A 231 9.31 4.38 1.00
N VAL A 232 9.99 4.56 2.14
CA VAL A 232 10.91 5.68 2.37
C VAL A 232 12.04 5.67 1.32
N ARG A 233 12.70 4.53 1.12
CA ARG A 233 13.80 4.36 0.15
C ARG A 233 13.36 4.69 -1.28
N VAL A 234 12.23 4.13 -1.70
CA VAL A 234 11.66 4.29 -3.03
C VAL A 234 11.23 5.73 -3.33
N SER A 235 10.80 6.44 -2.28
CA SER A 235 10.39 7.84 -2.37
C SER A 235 11.55 8.83 -2.38
N GLY A 236 12.80 8.36 -2.24
CA GLY A 236 13.99 9.21 -2.12
C GLY A 236 14.18 9.84 -0.74
N GLY A 237 13.66 9.20 0.31
CA GLY A 237 13.85 9.63 1.69
C GLY A 237 15.29 9.45 2.19
N PRO A 238 15.59 9.95 3.42
CA PRO A 238 16.90 9.76 4.01
C PRO A 238 17.19 8.28 4.17
N TRP A 239 18.38 7.84 3.72
CA TRP A 239 18.77 6.44 3.77
C TRP A 239 20.21 6.34 4.27
N THR A 240 20.38 5.71 5.43
CA THR A 240 21.66 5.56 6.14
C THR A 240 21.81 4.12 6.63
N ASP A 241 23.03 3.72 6.97
CA ASP A 241 23.32 2.38 7.50
C ASP A 241 22.52 2.09 8.79
N ASP A 242 22.28 3.11 9.62
CA ASP A 242 21.46 2.98 10.84
C ASP A 242 20.00 2.63 10.51
N ILE A 243 19.46 3.17 9.41
CA ILE A 243 18.08 2.88 8.96
C ILE A 243 17.98 1.45 8.44
N GLU A 244 18.99 0.94 7.74
CA GLU A 244 19.01 -0.45 7.26
C GLU A 244 18.95 -1.46 8.42
N GLN A 245 19.43 -1.07 9.61
CA GLN A 245 19.48 -1.92 10.81
C GLN A 245 18.21 -1.86 11.67
N LEU A 246 17.23 -1.03 11.32
CA LEU A 246 15.95 -0.92 12.06
C LEU A 246 15.06 -2.15 11.92
N VAL A 247 15.36 -3.03 10.96
CA VAL A 247 14.63 -4.28 10.74
C VAL A 247 15.57 -5.47 10.62
N PRO A 248 15.15 -6.68 11.02
CA PRO A 248 15.95 -7.88 10.84
C PRO A 248 16.25 -8.18 9.37
N ALA A 249 17.46 -8.63 9.05
CA ALA A 249 17.86 -8.96 7.68
C ALA A 249 16.94 -9.98 6.99
N ASN A 250 16.40 -10.94 7.74
CA ASN A 250 15.47 -11.93 7.20
C ASN A 250 14.10 -11.35 6.80
N SER A 251 13.64 -10.26 7.43
CA SER A 251 12.41 -9.57 7.02
C SER A 251 12.60 -8.85 5.68
N VAL A 252 13.80 -8.29 5.43
CA VAL A 252 14.17 -7.67 4.15
C VAL A 252 14.17 -8.72 3.03
N ALA A 253 14.79 -9.89 3.27
CA ALA A 253 14.76 -11.00 2.31
C ALA A 253 13.33 -11.48 2.02
N TRP A 254 12.50 -11.64 3.06
CA TRP A 254 11.09 -12.01 2.92
C TRP A 254 10.30 -10.99 2.10
N PHE A 255 10.46 -9.70 2.40
CA PHE A 255 9.74 -8.64 1.73
C PHE A 255 10.14 -8.50 0.25
N ALA A 256 11.43 -8.63 -0.06
CA ALA A 256 11.89 -8.68 -1.45
C ALA A 256 11.29 -9.86 -2.23
N GLY A 257 11.07 -11.00 -1.57
CA GLY A 257 10.36 -12.15 -2.15
C GLY A 257 8.90 -11.83 -2.45
N ARG A 258 8.22 -11.11 -1.54
CA ARG A 258 6.84 -10.65 -1.76
C ARG A 258 6.72 -9.67 -2.91
N LEU A 259 7.62 -8.70 -3.04
CA LEU A 259 7.67 -7.79 -4.18
C LEU A 259 7.82 -8.56 -5.50
N ALA A 260 8.73 -9.54 -5.53
CA ALA A 260 8.94 -10.36 -6.72
C ALA A 260 7.72 -11.24 -7.02
N HIS A 261 7.06 -11.80 -6.00
CA HIS A 261 5.82 -12.55 -6.16
C HIS A 261 4.68 -11.67 -6.68
N TRP A 262 4.49 -10.48 -6.14
CA TRP A 262 3.46 -9.55 -6.60
C TRP A 262 3.67 -9.11 -8.04
N TYR A 263 4.90 -8.79 -8.41
CA TYR A 263 5.25 -8.45 -9.78
C TYR A 263 5.01 -9.61 -10.76
N THR A 264 5.35 -10.84 -10.36
CA THR A 264 5.25 -12.01 -11.25
C THR A 264 3.86 -12.66 -11.28
N GLY A 265 3.08 -12.52 -10.21
CA GLY A 265 1.76 -13.16 -10.04
C GLY A 265 0.58 -12.35 -10.56
N ARG A 266 0.73 -11.05 -10.82
CA ARG A 266 -0.35 -10.17 -11.29
C ARG A 266 -0.11 -9.75 -12.75
N ARG A 267 -0.69 -10.49 -13.68
CA ARG A 267 -0.82 -10.06 -15.09
C ARG A 267 -2.29 -10.11 -15.48
N CYS A 268 -3.03 -9.05 -15.15
CA CYS A 268 -4.30 -8.78 -15.82
C CYS A 268 -4.03 -7.83 -16.98
N GLU A 269 -4.56 -8.13 -18.17
CA GLU A 269 -4.35 -7.38 -19.43
C GLU A 269 -4.72 -5.89 -19.37
N ALA A 270 -5.34 -5.41 -18.29
CA ALA A 270 -5.78 -4.03 -18.10
C ALA A 270 -4.82 -3.16 -17.26
N GLN A 271 -3.66 -3.66 -16.84
CA GLN A 271 -2.72 -2.87 -16.05
C GLN A 271 -1.93 -1.90 -16.94
N ILE A 272 -2.31 -0.62 -16.85
CA ILE A 272 -1.74 0.56 -17.51
C ILE A 272 -0.20 0.52 -17.39
N ASP A 273 0.56 0.72 -18.48
CA ASP A 273 2.04 0.66 -18.53
C ASP A 273 2.77 1.36 -17.35
N ARG A 274 2.20 2.43 -16.80
CA ARG A 274 2.72 3.17 -15.62
C ARG A 274 2.74 2.33 -14.33
N PHE A 275 1.79 1.41 -14.20
CA PHE A 275 1.67 0.46 -13.10
C PHE A 275 2.83 -0.53 -13.10
N GLU A 276 3.10 -1.13 -14.26
CA GLU A 276 4.21 -2.07 -14.43
C GLU A 276 5.53 -1.37 -14.10
N GLU A 277 5.71 -0.13 -14.56
CA GLU A 277 6.91 0.64 -14.26
C GLU A 277 7.09 0.93 -12.75
N THR A 278 6.00 1.26 -12.04
CA THR A 278 6.04 1.53 -10.59
C THR A 278 6.44 0.29 -9.81
N GLN A 279 5.73 -0.84 -10.03
CA GLN A 279 6.04 -2.10 -9.34
C GLN A 279 7.43 -2.63 -9.70
N ARG A 280 7.89 -2.40 -10.93
CA ARG A 280 9.23 -2.78 -11.38
C ARG A 280 10.31 -2.00 -10.62
N ARG A 281 10.09 -0.71 -10.37
CA ARG A 281 10.99 0.13 -9.55
C ARG A 281 10.96 -0.28 -8.09
N GLU A 282 9.78 -0.48 -7.52
CA GLU A 282 9.63 -1.00 -6.15
C GLU A 282 10.39 -2.32 -5.97
N LEU A 283 10.19 -3.26 -6.90
CA LEU A 283 10.93 -4.51 -6.94
C LEU A 283 12.44 -4.28 -7.02
N TRP A 284 12.92 -3.47 -7.97
CA TRP A 284 14.35 -3.20 -8.12
C TRP A 284 14.97 -2.60 -6.85
N HIS A 285 14.33 -1.60 -6.23
CA HIS A 285 14.79 -1.01 -4.97
C HIS A 285 14.79 -2.03 -3.83
N GLY A 286 13.79 -2.92 -3.78
CA GLY A 286 13.74 -4.02 -2.81
C GLY A 286 14.88 -5.02 -2.99
N LEU A 287 15.21 -5.39 -4.23
CA LEU A 287 16.34 -6.27 -4.55
C LEU A 287 17.69 -5.61 -4.20
N CYS A 288 17.86 -4.32 -4.51
CA CYS A 288 19.05 -3.56 -4.12
C CYS A 288 19.23 -3.49 -2.60
N TRP A 289 18.14 -3.30 -1.85
CA TRP A 289 18.19 -3.29 -0.39
C TRP A 289 18.56 -4.67 0.16
N ALA A 290 17.89 -5.73 -0.30
CA ALA A 290 18.24 -7.08 0.10
C ALA A 290 19.71 -7.40 -0.23
N ALA A 291 20.20 -7.04 -1.41
CA ALA A 291 21.60 -7.25 -1.77
C ALA A 291 22.57 -6.53 -0.80
N SER A 292 22.28 -5.27 -0.43
CA SER A 292 23.06 -4.50 0.55
C SER A 292 23.16 -5.22 1.90
N VAL A 293 22.02 -5.64 2.44
CA VAL A 293 21.92 -6.29 3.77
C VAL A 293 22.67 -7.61 3.85
N PHE A 294 22.86 -8.30 2.72
CA PHE A 294 23.55 -9.60 2.65
C PHE A 294 24.94 -9.52 2.00
N ASP A 295 25.53 -8.32 1.87
CA ASP A 295 26.85 -8.10 1.26
C ASP A 295 26.98 -8.71 -0.16
N LEU A 296 25.89 -8.69 -0.93
CA LEU A 296 25.85 -9.17 -2.31
C LEU A 296 26.03 -8.01 -3.29
N ALA A 297 26.51 -8.33 -4.50
CA ALA A 297 26.51 -7.35 -5.59
C ALA A 297 25.07 -6.89 -5.87
N PRO A 298 24.83 -5.60 -6.16
CA PRO A 298 23.51 -5.14 -6.58
C PRO A 298 23.11 -5.76 -7.92
N PRO A 299 21.80 -5.81 -8.25
CA PRO A 299 21.34 -6.30 -9.54
C PRO A 299 21.99 -5.55 -10.72
N GLU A 300 22.48 -6.30 -11.71
CA GLU A 300 23.29 -5.78 -12.83
C GLU A 300 22.50 -4.93 -13.86
N LEU A 301 21.18 -4.82 -13.72
CA LEU A 301 20.30 -4.04 -14.60
C LEU A 301 19.68 -2.88 -13.81
N PRO A 302 20.17 -1.64 -13.97
CA PRO A 302 19.53 -0.50 -13.32
C PRO A 302 18.21 -0.19 -14.01
N VAL A 303 17.11 -0.31 -13.27
CA VAL A 303 15.95 0.55 -13.52
C VAL A 303 16.38 1.98 -13.16
N SER A 304 15.89 3.00 -13.86
CA SER A 304 16.24 4.40 -13.56
C SER A 304 16.19 4.65 -12.05
N ALA A 305 17.32 5.01 -11.44
CA ALA A 305 17.44 5.27 -10.00
C ALA A 305 16.76 6.58 -9.56
N ALA A 306 16.06 7.26 -10.48
CA ALA A 306 15.22 8.39 -10.15
C ALA A 306 14.07 7.92 -9.23
N PRO A 307 13.65 8.73 -8.25
CA PRO A 307 12.46 8.45 -7.44
C PRO A 307 11.28 8.07 -8.34
N ILE A 308 10.35 7.26 -7.82
CA ILE A 308 9.05 7.12 -8.47
C ILE A 308 8.49 8.54 -8.63
N GLY A 309 8.08 8.92 -9.84
CA GLY A 309 7.56 10.28 -10.09
C GLY A 309 6.26 10.50 -9.33
N ASP A 310 5.83 11.76 -9.19
CA ASP A 310 4.66 12.18 -8.40
C ASP A 310 3.51 11.14 -8.45
N TYR A 311 3.27 10.53 -7.29
CA TYR A 311 2.11 9.67 -7.07
C TYR A 311 1.13 10.44 -6.21
N ARG A 312 -0.11 10.57 -6.68
CA ARG A 312 -1.21 11.10 -5.89
C ARG A 312 -2.36 10.10 -6.01
N PRO A 313 -2.88 9.57 -4.88
CA PRO A 313 -4.07 8.73 -4.88
C PRO A 313 -5.36 9.53 -5.16
#